data_AF-A0A966PM26-F1
#
_entry.id   AF-A0A966PM26-F1
#
_cell.length_a   1.000
_cell.length_b   1.000
_cell.length_c   1.000
_cell.angle_alpha   90.00
_cell.angle_beta   90.00
_cell.angle_gamma   90.00
#
_symmetry.space_group_name_H-M   'P 1'
#
loop_
_entity.id
_entity.type
_entity.pdbx_description
1 polymer ?
#
loop_
_entity_poly.entity_id
_entity_poly.type
_entity_poly.pdbx_seq_one_letter_code
_entity_poly.pdbx_strand_id
1 'polypeptide(L)'
;MVYHLASFMDMREPVSWRWSHNRHHADTIIVGRDAEIAYPRPTPFWKIGLEMFGVLSAMKEFGKYAHNLMGRLHPEEANFVPPREASRAILWGRVHLAIWASVIAVAVVSGSLLPLVLVGLPSLYGRWLLVVFGTTQHAGLQEDVLDHRLNTRTVYMNRVWRFLYLNMNYHLEHHMYP
;
A
#
# COMPACT_ATOMS: atom_id res chain seq x y z
N MET A 1 14.51 4.05 -9.48
CA MET A 1 13.64 5.07 -10.09
C MET A 1 12.20 4.60 -10.20
N VAL A 2 11.90 3.50 -10.91
CA VAL A 2 10.52 2.97 -11.09
C VAL A 2 9.79 2.74 -9.77
N TYR A 3 10.45 2.13 -8.78
CA TYR A 3 9.85 1.86 -7.46
C TYR A 3 9.29 3.13 -6.78
N HIS A 4 10.05 4.23 -6.73
CA HIS A 4 9.61 5.47 -6.09
C HIS A 4 8.42 6.11 -6.82
N LEU A 5 8.42 6.08 -8.16
CA LEU A 5 7.30 6.57 -8.96
C LEU A 5 6.05 5.71 -8.72
N ALA A 6 6.18 4.38 -8.74
CA ALA A 6 5.08 3.47 -8.46
C ALA A 6 4.55 3.64 -7.03
N SER A 7 5.42 3.81 -6.04
CA SER A 7 5.01 4.11 -4.66
C SER A 7 4.21 5.42 -4.58
N PHE A 8 4.66 6.49 -5.23
CA PHE A 8 3.89 7.74 -5.28
C PHE A 8 2.54 7.56 -5.97
N MET A 9 2.51 6.89 -7.13
CA MET A 9 1.28 6.59 -7.86
C MET A 9 0.33 5.67 -7.09
N ASP A 10 0.83 4.86 -6.15
CA ASP A 10 0.03 4.03 -5.27
C ASP A 10 -0.22 4.67 -3.88
N MET A 11 0.10 5.96 -3.74
CA MET A 11 -0.03 6.76 -2.51
C MET A 11 0.79 6.27 -1.30
N ARG A 12 1.82 5.45 -1.50
CA ARG A 12 2.61 4.83 -0.43
C ARG A 12 3.96 5.50 -0.25
N GLU A 13 4.39 5.70 1.00
CA GLU A 13 5.78 6.11 1.27
C GLU A 13 6.74 4.95 0.92
N PRO A 14 7.71 5.13 0.01
CA PRO A 14 8.50 4.04 -0.57
C PRO A 14 9.34 3.25 0.46
N VAL A 15 9.88 3.90 1.49
CA VAL A 15 10.75 3.22 2.48
C VAL A 15 9.89 2.42 3.46
N SER A 16 8.85 3.03 4.01
CA SER A 16 7.83 2.43 4.87
C SER A 16 7.20 1.22 4.18
N TRP A 17 6.74 1.37 2.93
CA TRP A 17 6.18 0.28 2.16
C TRP A 17 7.17 -0.86 1.93
N ARG A 18 8.44 -0.57 1.67
CA ARG A 18 9.46 -1.61 1.48
C ARG A 18 9.60 -2.47 2.74
N TRP A 19 9.65 -1.82 3.90
CA TRP A 19 9.87 -2.50 5.17
C TRP A 19 8.61 -3.15 5.72
N SER A 20 7.42 -2.58 5.47
CA SER A 20 6.15 -3.26 5.73
C SER A 20 6.04 -4.51 4.87
N HIS A 21 6.43 -4.44 3.59
CA HIS A 21 6.29 -5.58 2.70
C HIS A 21 7.30 -6.67 3.04
N ASN A 22 8.53 -6.30 3.39
CA ASN A 22 9.50 -7.24 3.95
C ASN A 22 8.99 -7.92 5.22
N ARG A 23 8.29 -7.19 6.09
CA ARG A 23 7.64 -7.77 7.28
C ARG A 23 6.50 -8.70 6.89
N HIS A 24 5.68 -8.32 5.93
CA HIS A 24 4.57 -9.12 5.42
C HIS A 24 5.02 -10.46 4.84
N HIS A 25 6.18 -10.53 4.16
CA HIS A 25 6.77 -11.80 3.71
C HIS A 25 7.25 -12.69 4.87
N ALA A 26 7.85 -12.09 5.89
CA ALA A 26 8.38 -12.83 7.03
C ALA A 26 7.29 -13.33 7.99
N ASP A 27 6.26 -12.51 8.21
CA ASP A 27 5.21 -12.70 9.20
C ASP A 27 3.82 -12.63 8.53
N THR A 28 3.63 -13.26 7.37
CA THR A 28 2.39 -13.16 6.56
C THR A 28 1.14 -13.47 7.39
N ILE A 29 0.24 -12.51 7.47
CA ILE A 29 -1.02 -12.57 8.23
C ILE A 29 -0.87 -13.04 9.69
N ILE A 30 0.28 -12.72 10.32
CA ILE A 30 0.45 -12.84 11.77
C ILE A 30 -0.13 -11.59 12.44
N VAL A 31 -1.18 -11.77 13.24
CA VAL A 31 -1.98 -10.69 13.80
C VAL A 31 -1.11 -9.83 14.74
N GLY A 32 -1.17 -8.51 14.54
CA GLY A 32 -0.39 -7.54 15.31
C GLY A 32 1.08 -7.41 14.89
N ARG A 33 1.59 -8.26 13.99
CA ARG A 33 2.95 -8.15 13.43
C ARG A 33 2.95 -7.71 11.97
N ASP A 34 2.01 -8.21 11.20
CA ASP A 34 1.84 -7.85 9.80
C ASP A 34 1.02 -6.57 9.66
N ALA A 35 1.63 -5.52 9.11
CA ALA A 35 0.98 -4.24 8.86
C ALA A 35 0.12 -4.24 7.58
N GLU A 36 0.19 -5.31 6.77
CA GLU A 36 -0.45 -5.47 5.47
C GLU A 36 -1.68 -6.40 5.50
N ILE A 37 -2.15 -6.82 6.69
CA ILE A 37 -3.40 -7.58 6.84
C ILE A 37 -4.58 -6.72 6.37
N ALA A 38 -5.03 -6.98 5.14
CA ALA A 38 -6.14 -6.25 4.54
C ALA A 38 -7.51 -6.65 5.14
N TYR A 39 -7.66 -7.90 5.58
CA TYR A 39 -8.93 -8.48 6.01
C TYR A 39 -8.80 -9.17 7.38
N PRO A 40 -8.58 -8.42 8.46
CA PRO A 40 -8.51 -9.00 9.80
C PRO A 40 -9.85 -9.65 10.17
N ARG A 41 -9.82 -10.58 11.12
CA ARG A 41 -11.02 -11.24 11.67
C ARG A 41 -11.41 -10.62 13.03
N PRO A 42 -12.66 -10.17 13.22
CA PRO A 42 -13.76 -10.14 12.25
C PRO A 42 -13.59 -9.06 11.18
N THR A 43 -14.00 -9.36 9.93
CA THR A 43 -13.79 -8.45 8.80
C THR A 43 -14.88 -7.38 8.71
N PRO A 44 -14.55 -6.08 8.81
CA PRO A 44 -15.52 -5.01 8.66
C PRO A 44 -15.78 -4.72 7.18
N PHE A 45 -16.83 -5.32 6.60
CA PHE A 45 -17.16 -5.20 5.17
C PHE A 45 -17.29 -3.76 4.65
N TRP A 46 -17.73 -2.81 5.48
CA TRP A 46 -17.80 -1.39 5.10
C TRP A 46 -16.42 -0.80 4.79
N LYS A 47 -15.35 -1.29 5.44
CA LYS A 47 -13.97 -0.86 5.14
C LYS A 47 -13.54 -1.31 3.75
N ILE A 48 -14.01 -2.48 3.31
CA ILE A 48 -13.75 -2.97 1.95
C ILE A 48 -14.36 -2.01 0.92
N GLY A 49 -15.61 -1.57 1.15
CA GLY A 49 -16.28 -0.61 0.27
C GLY A 49 -15.53 0.72 0.15
N LEU A 50 -14.99 1.25 1.26
CA LEU A 50 -14.17 2.46 1.23
C LEU A 50 -12.79 2.24 0.58
N GLU A 51 -12.21 1.07 0.77
CA GLU A 51 -10.91 0.73 0.21
C GLU A 51 -10.98 0.51 -1.31
N MET A 52 -12.13 0.15 -1.87
CA MET A 52 -12.35 0.17 -3.34
C MET A 52 -12.08 1.53 -3.97
N PHE A 53 -12.15 2.61 -3.17
CA PHE A 53 -11.82 3.99 -3.57
C PHE A 53 -10.52 4.50 -2.92
N GLY A 54 -9.73 3.61 -2.29
CA GLY A 54 -8.46 3.94 -1.64
C GLY A 54 -8.56 4.89 -0.45
N VAL A 55 -9.77 5.15 0.08
CA VAL A 55 -9.99 6.21 1.09
C VAL A 55 -9.23 5.91 2.37
N LEU A 56 -9.32 4.67 2.87
CA LEU A 56 -8.68 4.29 4.14
C LEU A 56 -7.15 4.24 4.01
N SER A 57 -6.64 3.65 2.94
CA SER A 57 -5.21 3.67 2.62
C SER A 57 -4.67 5.10 2.49
N ALA A 58 -5.36 5.98 1.77
CA ALA A 58 -4.95 7.38 1.64
C ALA A 58 -4.91 8.08 3.01
N MET A 59 -5.97 7.96 3.82
CA MET A 59 -5.99 8.55 5.16
C MET A 59 -4.82 8.07 6.03
N LYS A 60 -4.51 6.76 5.97
CA LYS A 60 -3.39 6.17 6.71
C LYS A 60 -2.04 6.73 6.25
N GLU A 61 -1.81 6.78 4.93
CA GLU A 61 -0.56 7.29 4.36
C GLU A 61 -0.38 8.80 4.58
N PHE A 62 -1.44 9.61 4.45
CA PHE A 62 -1.38 11.02 4.80
C PHE A 62 -1.14 11.25 6.31
N GLY A 63 -1.63 10.36 7.17
CA GLY A 63 -1.28 10.33 8.59
C GLY A 63 0.22 10.09 8.84
N LYS A 64 0.84 9.15 8.10
CA LYS A 64 2.30 8.92 8.14
C LYS A 64 3.07 10.14 7.63
N TYR A 65 2.63 10.71 6.51
CA TYR A 65 3.25 11.91 5.96
C TYR A 65 3.24 13.10 6.93
N ALA A 66 2.14 13.30 7.66
CA ALA A 66 2.06 14.34 8.69
C ALA A 66 3.11 14.13 9.81
N HIS A 67 3.37 12.87 10.20
CA HIS A 67 4.44 12.55 11.15
C HIS A 67 5.82 12.85 10.56
N ASN A 68 6.04 12.48 9.31
CA ASN A 68 7.28 12.73 8.60
C ASN A 68 7.58 14.24 8.46
N LEU A 69 6.55 15.10 8.32
CA LEU A 69 6.74 16.56 8.40
C LEU A 69 7.34 16.98 9.75
N MET A 70 6.81 16.44 10.85
CA MET A 70 7.31 16.67 12.21
C MET A 70 8.70 16.04 12.47
N GLY A 71 9.27 15.32 11.49
CA GLY A 71 10.60 14.72 11.61
C GLY A 71 10.63 13.44 12.44
N ARG A 72 9.49 12.76 12.57
CA ARG A 72 9.36 11.48 13.28
C ARG A 72 8.58 10.48 12.44
N LEU A 73 8.86 9.19 12.61
CA LEU A 73 8.02 8.15 12.03
C LEU A 73 6.67 8.07 12.76
N HIS A 74 5.63 7.64 12.05
CA HIS A 74 4.41 7.20 12.71
C HIS A 74 4.70 5.97 13.61
N PRO A 75 4.05 5.81 14.78
CA PRO A 75 4.31 4.67 15.66
C PRO A 75 4.22 3.30 14.99
N GLU A 76 3.25 3.13 14.08
CA GLU A 76 3.15 1.89 13.29
C GLU A 76 4.38 1.64 12.40
N GLU A 77 4.92 2.68 11.78
CA GLU A 77 6.11 2.57 10.91
C GLU A 77 7.35 2.21 11.71
N ALA A 78 7.48 2.75 12.93
CA ALA A 78 8.59 2.46 13.81
C ALA A 78 8.68 0.97 14.21
N ASN A 79 7.59 0.20 14.07
CA ASN A 79 7.59 -1.24 14.37
C ASN A 79 8.27 -2.10 13.29
N PHE A 80 8.36 -1.61 12.06
CA PHE A 80 8.90 -2.38 10.93
C PHE A 80 10.03 -1.66 10.16
N VAL A 81 10.12 -0.34 10.23
CA VAL A 81 11.22 0.44 9.62
C VAL A 81 12.44 0.38 10.54
N PRO A 82 13.60 -0.15 10.08
CA PRO A 82 14.81 -0.14 10.88
C PRO A 82 15.27 1.29 11.21
N PRO A 83 15.85 1.55 12.41
CA PRO A 83 16.27 2.89 12.82
C PRO A 83 17.19 3.59 11.81
N ARG A 84 18.07 2.83 11.15
CA ARG A 84 18.98 3.34 10.10
C ARG A 84 18.28 3.87 8.85
N GLU A 85 17.03 3.49 8.61
CA GLU A 85 16.23 3.89 7.45
C GLU A 85 15.20 4.98 7.79
N ALA A 86 15.05 5.34 9.07
CA ALA A 86 14.05 6.29 9.53
C ALA A 86 14.18 7.66 8.86
N SER A 87 15.40 8.19 8.75
CA SER A 87 15.66 9.47 8.08
C SER A 87 15.29 9.45 6.60
N ARG A 88 15.44 8.30 5.93
CA ARG A 88 15.08 8.12 4.53
C ARG A 88 13.56 8.07 4.35
N ALA A 89 12.84 7.35 5.21
CA ALA A 89 11.38 7.34 5.21
C ALA A 89 10.79 8.75 5.45
N ILE A 90 11.35 9.47 6.43
CA ILE A 90 10.98 10.88 6.71
C ILE A 90 11.21 11.77 5.49
N LEU A 91 12.37 11.66 4.85
CA LEU A 91 12.70 12.44 3.65
C LEU A 91 11.69 12.18 2.52
N TRP A 92 11.44 10.91 2.19
CA TRP A 92 10.53 10.56 1.10
C TRP A 92 9.07 10.91 1.40
N GLY A 93 8.64 10.82 2.67
CA GLY A 93 7.34 11.33 3.09
C GLY A 93 7.18 12.84 2.83
N ARG A 94 8.23 13.63 3.13
CA ARG A 94 8.25 15.08 2.83
C ARG A 94 8.24 15.35 1.34
N VAL A 95 8.98 14.58 0.54
CA VAL A 95 9.00 14.69 -0.93
C VAL A 95 7.62 14.42 -1.50
N HIS A 96 6.94 13.34 -1.09
CA HIS A 96 5.59 13.02 -1.55
C HIS A 96 4.61 14.14 -1.21
N LEU A 97 4.64 14.69 0.00
CA LEU A 97 3.81 15.83 0.38
C LEU A 97 4.10 17.09 -0.43
N ALA A 98 5.37 17.38 -0.72
CA ALA A 98 5.74 18.52 -1.55
C ALA A 98 5.17 18.39 -2.96
N ILE A 99 5.19 17.17 -3.53
CA ILE A 99 4.56 16.87 -4.82
C ILE A 99 3.04 17.09 -4.73
N TRP A 100 2.37 16.54 -3.71
CA TRP A 100 0.94 16.74 -3.51
C TRP A 100 0.55 18.22 -3.39
N ALA A 101 1.28 18.97 -2.56
CA ALA A 101 1.06 20.41 -2.38
C ALA A 101 1.24 21.17 -3.69
N SER A 102 2.24 20.78 -4.49
CA SER A 102 2.50 21.38 -5.81
C SER A 102 1.37 21.10 -6.80
N VAL A 103 0.86 19.86 -6.87
CA VAL A 103 -0.28 19.50 -7.74
C VAL A 103 -1.53 20.27 -7.34
N ILE A 104 -1.82 20.38 -6.04
CA ILE A 104 -2.94 21.16 -5.52
C ILE A 104 -2.78 22.65 -5.85
N ALA A 105 -1.58 23.21 -5.65
CA ALA A 105 -1.31 24.61 -5.96
C ALA A 105 -1.52 24.89 -7.46
N VAL A 106 -1.04 24.02 -8.35
CA VAL A 106 -1.26 24.15 -9.79
C VAL A 106 -2.75 24.07 -10.14
N ALA A 107 -3.51 23.17 -9.50
CA ALA A 107 -4.96 23.07 -9.70
C ALA A 107 -5.68 24.37 -9.29
N VAL A 108 -5.32 24.95 -8.15
CA VAL A 108 -5.90 26.21 -7.65
C VAL A 108 -5.53 27.39 -8.55
N VAL A 109 -4.25 27.55 -8.88
CA VAL A 109 -3.77 28.67 -9.72
C VAL A 109 -4.35 28.61 -11.13
N SER A 110 -4.49 27.42 -11.70
CA SER A 110 -5.10 27.24 -13.01
C SER A 110 -6.63 27.28 -13.01
N GLY A 111 -7.28 27.27 -11.84
CA GLY A 111 -8.74 27.15 -11.72
C GLY A 111 -9.28 25.85 -12.30
N SER A 112 -8.47 24.78 -12.34
CA SER A 112 -8.79 23.53 -13.02
C SER A 112 -8.49 22.33 -12.13
N LEU A 113 -9.41 21.36 -12.13
CA LEU A 113 -9.20 20.07 -11.46
C LEU A 113 -8.29 19.13 -12.24
N LEU A 114 -7.92 19.48 -13.48
CA LEU A 114 -7.17 18.60 -14.38
C LEU A 114 -5.84 18.10 -13.77
N PRO A 115 -5.02 18.92 -13.08
CA PRO A 115 -3.80 18.42 -12.43
C PRO A 115 -4.08 17.30 -11.41
N LEU A 116 -5.17 17.39 -10.64
CA LEU A 116 -5.57 16.36 -9.68
C LEU A 116 -6.13 15.11 -10.36
N VAL A 117 -6.89 15.28 -11.44
CA VAL A 117 -7.44 14.17 -12.23
C VAL A 117 -6.32 13.36 -12.89
N LEU A 118 -5.23 14.02 -13.30
CA LEU A 118 -4.05 13.39 -13.90
C LEU A 118 -3.07 12.83 -12.87
N VAL A 119 -2.92 13.51 -11.73
CA VAL A 119 -1.95 13.15 -10.69
C VAL A 119 -2.68 12.88 -9.39
N GLY A 120 -2.67 11.62 -9.00
CA GLY A 120 -3.08 11.22 -7.67
C GLY A 120 -4.53 10.77 -7.50
N LEU A 121 -5.53 11.49 -8.02
CA LEU A 121 -6.91 10.99 -7.97
C LEU A 121 -7.11 9.64 -8.68
N PRO A 122 -6.37 9.28 -9.76
CA PRO A 122 -6.45 7.93 -10.33
C PRO A 122 -6.18 6.81 -9.32
N SER A 123 -5.34 7.06 -8.32
CA SER A 123 -5.02 6.11 -7.24
C SER A 123 -6.21 5.85 -6.31
N LEU A 124 -7.21 6.74 -6.30
CA LEU A 124 -8.44 6.58 -5.53
C LEU A 124 -9.51 5.90 -6.37
N TYR A 125 -9.97 6.54 -7.46
CA TYR A 125 -11.08 6.00 -8.25
C TYR A 125 -10.69 4.77 -9.09
N GLY A 126 -9.40 4.55 -9.34
CA GLY A 126 -8.86 3.37 -10.03
C GLY A 126 -8.44 2.23 -9.09
N ARG A 127 -8.55 2.40 -7.77
CA ARG A 127 -8.06 1.45 -6.76
C ARG A 127 -8.77 0.09 -6.78
N TRP A 128 -10.05 0.07 -7.17
CA TRP A 128 -10.94 -1.09 -7.03
C TRP A 128 -10.34 -2.39 -7.59
N LEU A 129 -9.65 -2.34 -8.74
CA LEU A 129 -9.11 -3.55 -9.36
C LEU A 129 -7.96 -4.15 -8.53
N LEU A 130 -7.14 -3.29 -7.93
CA LEU A 130 -6.10 -3.72 -6.99
C LEU A 130 -6.70 -4.37 -5.75
N VAL A 131 -7.82 -3.85 -5.24
CA VAL A 131 -8.51 -4.45 -4.09
C VAL A 131 -9.07 -5.81 -4.44
N VAL A 132 -9.73 -5.95 -5.61
CA VAL A 132 -10.23 -7.24 -6.09
C VAL A 132 -9.08 -8.25 -6.15
N PHE A 133 -7.98 -7.93 -6.82
CA PHE A 133 -6.84 -8.83 -6.90
C PHE A 133 -6.20 -9.13 -5.54
N GLY A 134 -5.95 -8.11 -4.71
CA GLY A 134 -5.36 -8.26 -3.38
C GLY A 134 -6.23 -9.11 -2.44
N THR A 135 -7.56 -9.01 -2.54
CA THR A 135 -8.48 -9.89 -1.79
C THR A 135 -8.22 -11.36 -2.09
N THR A 136 -7.90 -11.66 -3.35
CA THR A 136 -7.69 -13.04 -3.76
C THR A 136 -6.39 -13.65 -3.24
N GLN A 137 -5.49 -12.87 -2.63
CA GLN A 137 -4.17 -13.33 -2.16
C GLN A 137 -4.23 -14.07 -0.81
N HIS A 138 -4.85 -13.45 0.21
CA HIS A 138 -4.83 -13.95 1.60
C HIS A 138 -6.21 -14.06 2.24
N ALA A 139 -7.23 -13.38 1.70
CA ALA A 139 -8.52 -13.28 2.39
C ALA A 139 -9.14 -14.67 2.60
N GLY A 140 -9.55 -14.95 3.85
CA GLY A 140 -10.14 -16.22 4.27
C GLY A 140 -9.13 -17.33 4.59
N LEU A 141 -7.83 -17.12 4.40
CA LEU A 141 -6.78 -18.09 4.74
C LEU A 141 -6.36 -17.98 6.22
N GLN A 142 -5.61 -18.98 6.70
CA GLN A 142 -5.33 -19.15 8.12
C GLN A 142 -4.38 -18.08 8.66
N GLU A 143 -4.86 -17.27 9.61
CA GLU A 143 -4.05 -16.31 10.36
C GLU A 143 -3.15 -17.02 11.39
N ASP A 144 -2.07 -16.36 11.81
CA ASP A 144 -1.15 -16.83 12.86
C ASP A 144 -0.41 -18.15 12.56
N VAL A 145 -0.14 -18.41 11.28
CA VAL A 145 0.69 -19.55 10.84
C VAL A 145 1.76 -19.09 9.86
N LEU A 146 3.00 -19.52 10.07
CA LEU A 146 4.16 -19.12 9.26
C LEU A 146 4.30 -19.91 7.94
N ASP A 147 3.56 -21.00 7.77
CA ASP A 147 3.54 -21.75 6.51
C ASP A 147 2.72 -21.00 5.46
N HIS A 148 3.41 -20.42 4.46
CA HIS A 148 2.77 -19.66 3.39
C HIS A 148 1.69 -20.43 2.63
N ARG A 149 1.76 -21.77 2.58
CA ARG A 149 0.78 -22.60 1.88
C ARG A 149 -0.59 -22.62 2.57
N LEU A 150 -0.65 -22.25 3.84
CA LEU A 150 -1.88 -22.17 4.64
C LEU A 150 -2.45 -20.75 4.71
N ASN A 151 -1.60 -19.74 4.44
CA ASN A 151 -1.89 -18.33 4.69
C ASN A 151 -1.91 -17.47 3.40
N THR A 152 -1.45 -18.03 2.28
CA THR A 152 -1.33 -17.41 0.96
C THR A 152 -1.81 -18.37 -0.12
N ARG A 153 -2.32 -17.85 -1.25
CA ARG A 153 -2.69 -18.69 -2.40
C ARG A 153 -2.32 -18.06 -3.74
N THR A 154 -2.15 -18.94 -4.71
CA THR A 154 -2.08 -18.61 -6.13
C THR A 154 -3.44 -18.75 -6.78
N VAL A 155 -3.78 -17.79 -7.64
CA VAL A 155 -5.09 -17.69 -8.28
C VAL A 155 -4.89 -17.76 -9.78
N TYR A 156 -5.52 -18.73 -10.43
CA TYR A 156 -5.46 -18.85 -11.89
C TYR A 156 -6.33 -17.76 -12.54
N MET A 157 -5.69 -16.94 -13.36
CA MET A 157 -6.32 -15.83 -14.05
C MET A 157 -6.09 -15.95 -15.56
N ASN A 158 -7.00 -15.40 -16.36
CA ASN A 158 -6.81 -15.33 -17.81
C ASN A 158 -5.66 -14.38 -18.19
N ARG A 159 -5.22 -14.42 -19.46
CA ARG A 159 -4.06 -13.66 -19.95
C ARG A 159 -4.16 -12.14 -19.72
N VAL A 160 -5.35 -11.57 -19.85
CA VAL A 160 -5.58 -10.12 -19.67
C VAL A 160 -5.35 -9.73 -18.20
N TRP A 161 -5.95 -10.46 -17.27
CA TRP A 161 -5.78 -10.19 -15.84
C TRP A 161 -4.36 -10.45 -15.35
N ARG A 162 -3.71 -11.51 -15.85
CA ARG A 162 -2.29 -11.76 -15.55
C ARG A 162 -1.38 -10.64 -16.03
N PHE A 163 -1.65 -10.09 -17.22
CA PHE A 163 -0.90 -8.94 -17.73
C PHE A 163 -1.09 -7.70 -16.84
N LEU A 164 -2.35 -7.35 -16.54
CA LEU A 164 -2.67 -6.19 -15.69
C LEU A 164 -2.13 -6.33 -14.26
N TYR A 165 -2.12 -7.55 -13.72
CA TYR A 165 -1.62 -7.83 -12.38
C TYR A 165 -0.13 -8.19 -12.35
N LEU A 166 0.59 -8.06 -13.47
CA LEU A 166 2.02 -8.37 -13.57
C LEU A 166 2.40 -9.77 -13.07
N ASN A 167 1.55 -10.77 -13.33
CA ASN A 167 1.66 -12.13 -12.82
C ASN A 167 1.71 -12.26 -11.28
N MET A 168 1.35 -11.24 -10.51
CA MET A 168 1.24 -11.31 -9.04
C MET A 168 0.09 -12.21 -8.55
N ASN A 169 -0.65 -12.82 -9.47
CA ASN A 169 -1.59 -13.90 -9.19
C ASN A 169 -0.88 -15.19 -8.73
N TYR A 170 0.42 -15.35 -9.04
CA TYR A 170 1.31 -16.37 -8.45
C TYR A 170 1.84 -15.91 -7.10
N HIS A 171 0.91 -15.63 -6.17
CA HIS A 171 1.25 -14.96 -4.93
C HIS A 171 1.88 -15.89 -3.89
N LEU A 172 1.51 -17.18 -3.90
CA LEU A 172 2.15 -18.15 -3.03
C LEU A 172 3.64 -18.28 -3.35
N GLU A 173 3.97 -18.37 -4.64
CA GLU A 173 5.36 -18.45 -5.10
C GLU A 173 6.14 -17.18 -4.75
N HIS A 174 5.51 -16.01 -4.90
CA HIS A 174 6.09 -14.73 -4.48
C HIS A 174 6.43 -14.68 -2.99
N HIS A 175 5.56 -15.22 -2.12
CA HIS A 175 5.81 -15.29 -0.67
C HIS A 175 6.87 -16.32 -0.29
N MET A 176 6.91 -17.46 -0.99
CA MET A 176 7.94 -18.48 -0.77
C MET A 176 9.32 -18.05 -1.29
N TYR A 177 9.37 -17.18 -2.30
CA TYR A 177 10.60 -16.76 -3.02
C TYR A 177 10.61 -15.25 -3.35
N PRO A 178 10.71 -14.37 -2.33
CA PRO A 178 10.61 -12.90 -2.48
C PRO A 178 11.82 -12.21 -3.13
#